data_AF-A0A7V1FNR1-F1
#
_entry.id   AF-A0A7V1FNR1-F1
#
_cell.length_a   1.000
_cell.length_b   1.000
_cell.length_c   1.000
_cell.angle_alpha   90.00
_cell.angle_beta   90.00
_cell.angle_gamma   90.00
#
_symmetry.space_group_name_H-M   'P 1'
#
loop_
_entity.id
_entity.type
_entity.pdbx_description
1 polymer ?
#
loop_
_entity_poly.entity_id
_entity_poly.type
_entity_poly.pdbx_seq_one_letter_code
_entity_poly.pdbx_strand_id
1 'polypeptide(L)'
;MVHETHPFLAVAEMAPKKGLKDLKVKVERGGTYVRLYQNDPPLFFKHRNDPSDSFDRENFNDFKRVLLSEEDCDAGPKATIELIRSLLEKFADYTPQRS
;
A
#
# COMPACT_ATOMS: atom_id res chain seq x y z
N MET A 1 8.83 3.25 -24.18
CA MET A 1 8.81 3.85 -22.82
C MET A 1 8.08 2.88 -21.95
N VAL A 2 8.80 2.05 -21.20
CA VAL A 2 8.16 1.08 -20.30
C VAL A 2 7.84 1.89 -19.06
N HIS A 3 6.62 2.42 -18.96
CA HIS A 3 6.06 2.66 -17.63
C HIS A 3 5.93 1.26 -17.05
N GLU A 4 6.97 0.78 -16.36
CA GLU A 4 6.86 -0.42 -15.54
C GLU A 4 5.74 -0.14 -14.56
N THR A 5 4.59 -0.73 -14.85
CA THR A 5 3.35 -0.49 -14.14
C THR A 5 3.58 -0.91 -12.70
N HIS A 6 3.73 0.07 -11.79
CA HIS A 6 4.05 -0.15 -10.39
C HIS A 6 3.20 -1.31 -9.83
N PRO A 7 3.76 -2.29 -9.10
CA PRO A 7 3.06 -3.52 -8.72
C PRO A 7 1.73 -3.26 -7.99
N PHE A 8 1.68 -2.18 -7.21
CA PHE A 8 0.48 -1.75 -6.50
C PHE A 8 -0.72 -1.39 -7.39
N LEU A 9 -0.52 -1.01 -8.66
CA LEU A 9 -1.63 -0.74 -9.57
C LEU A 9 -2.41 -2.03 -9.87
N ALA A 10 -1.69 -3.13 -10.17
CA ALA A 10 -2.31 -4.43 -10.41
C ALA A 10 -2.95 -5.00 -9.12
N VAL A 11 -2.32 -4.76 -7.97
CA VAL A 11 -2.88 -5.13 -6.66
C VAL A 11 -4.19 -4.38 -6.40
N ALA A 12 -4.24 -3.06 -6.59
CA ALA A 12 -5.42 -2.25 -6.35
C ALA A 12 -6.60 -2.63 -7.26
N GLU A 13 -6.33 -2.98 -8.52
CA GLU A 13 -7.38 -3.44 -9.44
C GLU A 13 -7.97 -4.79 -9.00
N MET A 14 -7.15 -5.67 -8.42
CA MET A 14 -7.56 -7.01 -8.04
C MET A 14 -8.11 -7.10 -6.61
N ALA A 15 -7.70 -6.22 -5.71
CA ALA A 15 -8.05 -6.23 -4.29
C ALA A 15 -9.58 -6.29 -4.02
N PRO A 16 -10.44 -5.49 -4.69
CA PRO A 16 -11.89 -5.58 -4.49
C PRO A 16 -12.48 -6.94 -4.88
N LYS A 17 -11.93 -7.58 -5.93
CA LYS A 17 -12.32 -8.93 -6.39
C LYS A 17 -11.92 -10.01 -5.39
N LYS A 18 -11.03 -9.69 -4.44
CA LYS A 18 -10.50 -10.57 -3.39
C LYS A 18 -10.96 -10.18 -1.98
N GLY A 19 -12.00 -9.35 -1.88
CA GLY A 19 -12.62 -8.97 -0.62
C GLY A 19 -11.98 -7.78 0.09
N LEU A 20 -10.88 -7.22 -0.42
CA LEU A 20 -10.24 -6.00 0.09
C LEU A 20 -10.81 -4.77 -0.63
N LYS A 21 -12.08 -4.45 -0.35
CA LYS A 21 -12.81 -3.36 -1.03
C LYS A 21 -12.33 -1.97 -0.60
N ASP A 22 -11.79 -1.86 0.61
CA ASP A 22 -11.34 -0.60 1.20
C ASP A 22 -9.88 -0.26 0.91
N LEU A 23 -9.14 -1.22 0.32
CA LEU A 23 -7.78 -1.01 -0.14
C LEU A 23 -7.79 -0.15 -1.40
N LYS A 24 -7.16 1.02 -1.31
CA LYS A 24 -7.09 2.02 -2.38
C LYS A 24 -5.64 2.24 -2.79
N VAL A 25 -5.45 2.72 -4.01
CA VAL A 25 -4.15 3.21 -4.47
C VAL A 25 -4.16 4.73 -4.56
N LYS A 26 -3.10 5.35 -4.08
CA LYS A 26 -2.83 6.77 -4.28
C LYS A 26 -1.71 6.90 -5.30
N VAL A 27 -1.99 7.58 -6.40
CA VAL A 27 -1.04 7.84 -7.48
C VAL A 27 -0.94 9.35 -7.65
N GLU A 28 0.27 9.89 -7.48
CA GLU A 28 0.53 11.33 -7.58
C GLU A 28 1.76 11.57 -8.45
N ARG A 29 2.04 12.85 -8.75
CA ARG A 29 3.28 13.28 -9.43
C ARG A 29 3.53 12.54 -10.74
N GLY A 30 2.46 12.35 -11.53
CA GLY A 30 2.55 11.67 -12.83
C GLY A 30 2.93 10.19 -12.74
N GLY A 31 2.66 9.53 -11.61
CA GLY A 31 2.93 8.10 -11.41
C GLY A 31 4.25 7.78 -10.72
N THR A 32 5.03 8.79 -10.34
CA THR A 32 6.28 8.61 -9.57
C THR A 32 6.04 8.38 -8.08
N TYR A 33 4.85 8.74 -7.59
CA TYR A 33 4.39 8.45 -6.25
C TYR A 33 3.25 7.44 -6.31
N VAL A 34 3.45 6.25 -5.73
CA VAL A 34 2.42 5.21 -5.65
C VAL A 34 2.41 4.61 -4.24
N ARG A 35 1.25 4.60 -3.58
CA ARG A 35 1.03 3.93 -2.29
C ARG A 35 -0.28 3.16 -2.31
N LEU A 36 -0.31 2.00 -1.66
CA LEU A 36 -1.59 1.40 -1.26
C LEU A 36 -1.95 1.92 0.12
N TYR A 37 -3.23 2.09 0.39
CA TYR A 37 -3.66 2.50 1.71
C TYR A 37 -5.09 2.03 2.00
N GLN A 38 -5.41 1.91 3.28
CA GLN A 38 -6.74 1.64 3.80
C GLN A 38 -6.94 2.49 5.06
N ASN A 39 -8.16 2.98 5.28
CA ASN A 39 -8.47 3.88 6.39
C ASN A 39 -8.77 3.15 7.71
N ASP A 40 -9.25 1.90 7.63
CA ASP A 40 -9.66 1.12 8.79
C ASP A 40 -9.25 -0.36 8.60
N PRO A 41 -8.20 -0.85 9.27
CA PRO A 41 -7.27 -0.08 10.10
C PRO A 41 -6.45 0.93 9.25
N PRO A 42 -5.98 2.06 9.83
CA PRO A 42 -5.28 3.10 9.09
C PRO A 42 -3.84 2.67 8.76
N LEU A 43 -3.68 2.02 7.59
CA LEU A 43 -2.41 1.51 7.08
C LEU A 43 -2.12 2.08 5.70
N PHE A 44 -0.84 2.34 5.43
CA PHE A 44 -0.37 2.55 4.08
C PHE A 44 0.85 1.69 3.79
N PHE A 45 0.91 1.17 2.58
CA PHE A 45 1.97 0.31 2.07
C PHE A 45 2.81 1.11 1.08
N LYS A 46 4.12 1.03 1.26
CA LYS A 46 5.12 1.65 0.41
C LYS A 46 6.03 0.54 -0.14
N HIS A 47 6.32 0.58 -1.44
CA HIS A 47 7.30 -0.34 -2.01
C HIS A 47 8.70 0.06 -1.54
N ARG A 48 9.56 -0.91 -1.23
CA ARG A 48 10.89 -0.65 -0.64
C ARG A 48 11.76 0.22 -1.54
N ASN A 49 11.67 0.03 -2.85
CA ASN A 49 12.42 0.80 -3.85
C ASN A 49 11.82 2.19 -4.12
N ASP A 50 10.63 2.49 -3.60
CA ASP A 50 10.05 3.82 -3.77
C ASP A 50 10.83 4.86 -2.96
N PRO A 51 11.06 6.06 -3.52
CA PRO A 51 11.64 7.15 -2.76
C PRO A 51 10.75 7.52 -1.56
N SER A 52 11.39 7.93 -0.47
CA SER A 52 10.67 8.58 0.63
C SER A 52 10.21 9.95 0.18
N ASP A 53 8.97 10.28 0.48
CA ASP A 53 8.33 11.50 0.00
C ASP A 53 7.73 12.26 1.19
N SER A 54 7.83 13.60 1.18
CA SER A 54 7.16 14.44 2.18
C SER A 54 5.64 14.22 2.17
N PHE A 55 5.10 13.82 1.01
CA PHE A 55 3.69 13.51 0.84
C PHE A 55 3.22 12.36 1.75
N ASP A 56 4.12 11.41 2.09
CA ASP A 56 3.83 10.35 3.06
C ASP A 56 3.46 10.96 4.43
N ARG A 57 4.20 11.98 4.88
CA ARG A 57 3.91 12.66 6.14
C ARG A 57 2.68 13.55 6.04
N GLU A 58 2.46 14.23 4.91
CA GLU A 58 1.32 15.13 4.74
C GLU A 58 -0.02 14.37 4.68
N ASN A 59 -0.04 13.16 4.12
CA ASN A 59 -1.29 12.44 3.84
C ASN A 59 -1.49 11.20 4.71
N PHE A 60 -0.43 10.64 5.27
CA PHE A 60 -0.45 9.37 6.00
C PHE A 60 0.17 9.50 7.40
N ASN A 61 0.19 10.70 7.98
CA ASN A 61 0.73 10.95 9.33
C ASN A 61 0.12 10.05 10.40
N ASP A 62 -1.20 9.85 10.33
CA ASP A 62 -1.97 9.04 11.28
C ASP A 62 -2.07 7.56 10.81
N PHE A 63 -1.33 7.14 9.78
CA PHE A 63 -1.37 5.77 9.26
C PHE A 63 -0.10 5.00 9.62
N LYS A 64 -0.24 3.71 9.89
CA LYS A 64 0.90 2.81 10.03
C LYS A 64 1.55 2.59 8.66
N ARG A 65 2.81 3.02 8.52
CA ARG A 65 3.63 2.67 7.35
C ARG A 65 4.05 1.21 7.41
N VAL A 66 3.74 0.46 6.35
CA VAL A 66 4.24 -0.88 6.09
C VAL A 66 5.10 -0.86 4.83
N LEU A 67 6.33 -1.36 4.93
CA LEU A 67 7.24 -1.47 3.78
C LEU A 67 7.10 -2.87 3.19
N LEU A 68 6.78 -2.94 1.90
CA LEU A 68 6.78 -4.20 1.13
C LEU A 68 8.07 -4.26 0.31
N SER A 69 8.81 -5.35 0.46
CA SER A 69 10.01 -5.61 -0.34
C SER A 69 9.66 -5.92 -1.80
N GLU A 70 10.69 -5.97 -2.64
CA GLU A 70 10.54 -6.42 -4.02
C GLU A 70 10.04 -7.88 -4.06
N GLU A 71 10.59 -8.76 -3.21
CA GLU A 71 10.19 -10.17 -3.09
C GLU A 71 8.72 -10.34 -2.69
N ASP A 72 8.21 -9.47 -1.80
CA ASP A 72 6.78 -9.45 -1.41
C ASP A 72 5.84 -9.13 -2.59
N CYS A 73 6.37 -8.46 -3.62
CA CYS A 73 5.64 -8.02 -4.81
C CYS A 73 5.91 -8.89 -6.04
N ASP A 74 7.04 -9.60 -6.08
CA ASP A 74 7.51 -10.40 -7.22
C ASP A 74 6.64 -11.65 -7.47
N ALA A 75 6.07 -12.23 -6.40
CA ALA A 75 5.11 -13.34 -6.50
C ALA A 75 3.76 -12.94 -7.16
N GLY A 76 3.61 -11.68 -7.53
CA GLY A 76 2.49 -11.14 -8.28
C GLY A 76 1.32 -10.67 -7.41
N PRO A 77 0.32 -10.00 -8.02
CA PRO A 77 -0.70 -9.26 -7.28
C PRO A 77 -1.56 -10.13 -6.37
N LYS A 78 -1.76 -11.42 -6.70
CA LYS A 78 -2.50 -12.35 -5.85
C LYS A 78 -1.77 -12.62 -4.53
N ALA A 79 -0.47 -12.90 -4.59
CA ALA A 79 0.32 -13.18 -3.40
C ALA A 79 0.45 -11.93 -2.53
N THR A 80 0.68 -10.77 -3.15
CA THR A 80 0.74 -9.49 -2.44
C THR A 80 -0.59 -9.14 -1.77
N ILE A 81 -1.74 -9.45 -2.38
CA ILE A 81 -3.07 -9.27 -1.74
C ILE A 81 -3.21 -10.12 -0.48
N GLU A 82 -2.81 -11.39 -0.52
CA GLU A 82 -2.92 -12.26 0.66
C GLU A 82 -1.98 -11.79 1.78
N LEU A 83 -0.76 -11.34 1.43
CA LEU A 83 0.14 -10.70 2.38
C LEU A 83 -0.48 -9.43 3.00
N ILE A 84 -1.05 -8.54 2.17
CA ILE A 84 -1.74 -7.33 2.63
C ILE A 84 -2.89 -7.69 3.56
N ARG A 85 -3.68 -8.73 3.25
CA ARG A 85 -4.76 -9.19 4.13
C ARG A 85 -4.22 -9.60 5.50
N SER A 86 -3.18 -10.44 5.55
CA SER A 86 -2.56 -10.84 6.82
C SER A 86 -1.99 -9.64 7.60
N LEU A 87 -1.49 -8.62 6.91
CA LEU A 87 -1.01 -7.39 7.54
C LEU A 87 -2.16 -6.54 8.10
N LEU A 88 -3.27 -6.41 7.36
CA LEU A 88 -4.47 -5.72 7.85
C LEU A 88 -5.04 -6.41 9.09
N GLU A 89 -5.11 -7.74 9.10
CA GLU A 89 -5.53 -8.52 10.27
C GLU A 89 -4.56 -8.33 11.45
N LYS A 90 -3.26 -8.40 11.20
CA LYS A 90 -2.22 -8.19 12.23
C LYS A 90 -2.29 -6.80 12.87
N PHE A 91 -2.73 -5.80 12.12
CA PHE A 91 -2.82 -4.41 12.58
C PHE A 91 -4.27 -3.94 12.76
N ALA A 92 -5.23 -4.87 12.92
CA ALA A 92 -6.64 -4.53 13.10
C ALA A 92 -6.88 -3.57 14.28
N ASP A 93 -6.12 -3.74 15.37
CA ASP A 93 -6.21 -2.89 16.57
C ASP A 93 -5.24 -1.69 16.54
N TYR A 94 -4.66 -1.35 15.38
CA TYR A 94 -3.74 -0.24 15.29
C TYR A 94 -4.45 1.08 15.57
N THR A 95 -4.04 1.74 16.66
CA THR A 95 -4.47 3.10 17.01
C THR A 95 -3.31 4.07 16.72
N PRO A 96 -3.55 5.14 15.94
CA PRO A 96 -2.53 6.15 15.67
C PRO A 96 -2.09 6.82 16.98
N GLN A 97 -0.84 6.61 17.38
CA GLN A 97 -0.26 7.37 18.49
C GLN A 97 0.19 8.72 17.93
N ARG A 98 -0.65 9.75 18.11
CA ARG A 98 -0.21 11.14 17.95
C ARG A 98 0.82 11.44 19.04
N SER A 99 2.11 11.49 18.65
CA SER A 99 3.16 12.11 19.45
C SER A 99 3.24 13.60 19.15
#